data_AF-A0A4R5XEJ4-F1
#
_entry.id   AF-A0A4R5XEJ4-F1
#
_cell.length_a   1.000
_cell.length_b   1.000
_cell.length_c   1.000
_cell.angle_alpha   90.00
_cell.angle_beta   90.00
_cell.angle_gamma   90.00
#
_symmetry.space_group_name_H-M   'P 1'
#
loop_
_entity.id
_entity.type
_entity.pdbx_description
1 polymer ?
#
loop_
_entity_poly.entity_id
_entity_poly.type
_entity_poly.pdbx_seq_one_letter_code
_entity_poly.pdbx_strand_id
1 'polypeptide(L)'
;MAASNVLKRGLPPSLAKLVSTETTERIANLSAQPRNLFETLSRMPHDGVGARVFQTRWQSKGIEGCCWNITRVQTKLDGTRGKAWGMLVWRGKEVSEREEQIRGGLKWKWAPGVSTGDKLKLVQPVPSPLGYDKAKQMQLERRAEEEAKRRQLAEKNQERLTLRQKFEQRQIETEEKWNSVLRSVKQQAL
;
A
#
# COMPACT_ATOMS: atom_id res chain seq x y z
N MET A 1 -11.32 -6.30 22.78
CA MET A 1 -11.10 -7.65 23.35
C MET A 1 -9.69 -8.24 23.09
N ALA A 2 -8.73 -7.54 22.47
CA ALA A 2 -7.46 -8.16 22.06
C ALA A 2 -6.30 -8.11 23.09
N ALA A 3 -6.34 -7.21 24.08
CA ALA A 3 -5.17 -6.92 24.94
C ALA A 3 -4.95 -7.94 26.08
N SER A 4 -6.01 -8.56 26.61
CA SER A 4 -5.91 -9.49 27.75
C SER A 4 -5.20 -10.80 27.41
N ASN A 5 -5.25 -11.21 26.14
CA ASN A 5 -4.65 -12.44 25.65
C ASN A 5 -3.14 -12.35 25.40
N VAL A 6 -2.53 -11.17 25.43
CA VAL A 6 -1.08 -10.99 25.20
C VAL A 6 -0.29 -11.27 26.48
N LEU A 7 -0.78 -10.76 27.63
CA LEU A 7 -0.13 -10.96 28.93
C LEU A 7 -0.11 -12.43 29.37
N LYS A 8 -1.17 -13.18 29.06
CA LYS A 8 -1.28 -14.61 29.42
C LYS A 8 -0.34 -15.54 28.63
N ARG A 9 0.18 -15.10 27.47
CA ARG A 9 1.07 -15.92 26.64
C ARG A 9 2.53 -15.92 27.11
N GLY A 10 2.95 -14.89 27.85
CA GLY A 10 4.31 -14.77 28.38
C GLY A 10 4.51 -15.38 29.76
N LEU A 11 3.43 -15.86 30.39
CA LEU A 11 3.45 -16.43 31.74
C LEU A 11 3.34 -17.96 31.66
N PRO A 12 4.03 -18.70 32.56
CA PRO A 12 3.86 -20.14 32.65
C PRO A 12 2.38 -20.48 32.98
N PRO A 13 1.86 -21.62 32.49
CA PRO A 13 0.42 -21.94 32.56
C PRO A 13 -0.16 -21.96 33.97
N SER A 14 0.65 -22.28 34.98
CA SER A 14 0.25 -22.26 36.39
C SER A 14 -0.02 -20.85 36.91
N LEU A 15 0.81 -19.87 36.55
CA LEU A 15 0.65 -18.46 36.94
C LEU A 15 -0.46 -17.78 36.15
N ALA A 16 -0.66 -18.15 34.88
CA ALA A 16 -1.72 -17.59 34.05
C ALA A 16 -3.14 -17.86 34.62
N LYS A 17 -3.30 -18.92 35.42
CA LYS A 17 -4.55 -19.25 36.14
C LYS A 17 -4.79 -18.37 37.37
N LEU A 18 -3.72 -17.83 37.97
CA LEU A 18 -3.79 -17.01 39.19
C LEU A 18 -4.05 -15.53 38.90
N VAL A 19 -3.78 -15.07 37.68
CA VAL A 19 -4.03 -13.68 37.29
C VAL A 19 -5.50 -13.51 36.91
N SER A 20 -6.24 -12.74 37.69
CA SER A 20 -7.65 -12.42 37.41
C SER A 20 -7.80 -11.66 36.08
N THR A 21 -8.96 -11.82 35.44
CA THR A 21 -9.31 -11.06 34.23
C THR A 21 -9.33 -9.55 34.51
N GLU A 22 -9.84 -9.13 35.67
CA GLU A 22 -9.88 -7.73 36.09
C GLU A 22 -8.47 -7.14 36.25
N THR A 23 -7.54 -7.86 36.87
CA THR A 23 -6.14 -7.42 37.01
C THR A 23 -5.48 -7.30 35.64
N THR A 24 -5.75 -8.23 34.73
CA THR A 24 -5.21 -8.21 33.37
C THR A 24 -5.72 -6.98 32.59
N GLU A 25 -7.02 -6.67 32.70
CA GLU A 25 -7.63 -5.51 32.07
C GLU A 25 -7.10 -4.20 32.65
N ARG A 26 -6.93 -4.12 33.97
CA ARG A 26 -6.32 -2.96 34.63
C ARG A 26 -4.89 -2.73 34.16
N ILE A 27 -4.06 -3.78 34.07
CA ILE A 27 -2.68 -3.68 33.55
C ILE A 27 -2.68 -3.24 32.08
N ALA A 28 -3.56 -3.81 31.26
CA ALA A 28 -3.71 -3.41 29.86
C ALA A 28 -4.12 -1.93 29.73
N ASN A 29 -5.10 -1.48 30.50
CA ASN A 29 -5.55 -0.09 30.52
C ASN A 29 -4.46 0.86 31.02
N LEU A 30 -3.68 0.46 32.02
CA LEU A 30 -2.52 1.22 32.48
C LEU A 30 -1.45 1.34 31.40
N SER A 31 -1.21 0.27 30.62
CA SER A 31 -0.24 0.26 29.52
C SER A 31 -0.68 1.10 28.30
N ALA A 32 -1.99 1.31 28.13
CA ALA A 32 -2.56 2.11 27.05
C ALA A 32 -2.47 3.63 27.30
N GLN A 33 -2.25 4.07 28.55
CA GLN A 33 -2.18 5.50 28.88
C GLN A 33 -0.86 6.10 28.41
N PRO A 34 -0.89 7.19 27.62
CA PRO A 34 0.32 7.80 27.08
C PRO A 34 1.10 8.49 28.20
N ARG A 35 2.37 8.09 28.38
CA ARG A 35 3.28 8.49 29.47
C ARG A 35 4.58 9.06 28.92
N ASN A 36 5.50 9.44 29.81
CA ASN A 36 6.83 9.82 29.36
C ASN A 36 7.54 8.65 28.66
N LEU A 37 8.58 8.94 27.89
CA LEU A 37 9.28 7.93 27.09
C LEU A 37 9.80 6.75 27.95
N PHE A 38 10.43 7.05 29.09
CA PHE A 38 11.07 6.03 29.91
C PHE A 38 10.06 5.12 30.61
N GLU A 39 8.96 5.69 31.11
CA GLU A 39 7.85 4.94 31.67
C GLU A 39 7.15 4.06 30.63
N THR A 40 7.07 4.52 29.39
CA THR A 40 6.53 3.72 28.29
C THR A 40 7.49 2.55 27.99
N LEU A 41 8.79 2.82 27.93
CA LEU A 41 9.81 1.83 27.62
C LEU A 41 10.00 0.78 28.73
N SER A 42 9.97 1.18 30.01
CA SER A 42 10.16 0.27 31.15
C SER A 42 9.03 -0.76 31.31
N ARG A 43 7.88 -0.52 30.67
CA ARG A 43 6.74 -1.44 30.62
C ARG A 43 6.82 -2.42 29.46
N MET A 44 7.73 -2.20 28.52
CA MET A 44 7.94 -3.06 27.38
C MET A 44 8.98 -4.12 27.71
N PRO A 45 8.95 -5.29 27.05
CA PRO A 45 10.01 -6.28 27.20
C PRO A 45 11.36 -5.66 26.81
N HIS A 46 12.42 -6.03 27.53
CA HIS A 46 13.80 -5.56 27.30
C HIS A 46 13.94 -4.02 27.27
N ASP A 47 13.24 -3.32 28.19
CA ASP A 47 13.21 -1.85 28.25
C ASP A 47 12.81 -1.18 26.92
N GLY A 48 12.03 -1.89 26.10
CA GLY A 48 11.59 -1.41 24.80
C GLY A 48 12.68 -1.34 23.72
N VAL A 49 13.82 -2.02 23.89
CA VAL A 49 14.81 -2.18 22.82
C VAL A 49 14.20 -2.97 21.65
N GLY A 50 14.35 -2.46 20.43
CA GLY A 50 13.72 -2.98 19.22
C GLY A 50 12.26 -2.53 19.03
N ALA A 51 11.67 -1.85 20.02
CA ALA A 51 10.31 -1.35 19.90
C ALA A 51 10.23 -0.09 19.03
N ARG A 52 9.05 0.13 18.45
CA ARG A 52 8.70 1.39 17.81
C ARG A 52 7.88 2.23 18.77
N VAL A 53 8.24 3.49 18.94
CA VAL A 53 7.48 4.44 19.76
C VAL A 53 7.33 5.76 19.04
N PHE A 54 6.26 6.50 19.34
CA PHE A 54 5.99 7.79 18.72
C PHE A 54 5.50 8.79 19.74
N GLN A 55 5.66 10.08 19.43
CA GLN A 55 5.10 11.15 20.27
C GLN A 55 3.62 11.34 19.96
N THR A 56 2.75 11.30 20.97
CA THR A 56 1.30 11.43 20.79
C THR A 56 0.91 12.73 20.09
N ARG A 57 1.67 13.82 20.29
CA ARG A 57 1.46 15.11 19.60
C ARG A 57 1.57 15.02 18.07
N TRP A 58 2.29 14.04 17.53
CA TRP A 58 2.36 13.84 16.09
C TRP A 58 1.01 13.39 15.54
N GLN A 59 0.26 12.57 16.29
CA GLN A 59 -1.11 12.22 15.93
C GLN A 59 -2.00 13.46 15.90
N SER A 60 -2.03 14.25 16.97
CA SER A 60 -2.86 15.48 17.03
C SER A 60 -2.54 16.49 15.92
N LYS A 61 -1.31 16.46 15.39
CA LYS A 61 -0.87 17.28 14.25
C LYS A 61 -1.15 16.67 12.88
N GLY A 62 -1.77 15.49 12.80
CA GLY A 62 -2.00 14.76 11.56
C GLY A 62 -0.70 14.34 10.86
N ILE A 63 0.36 14.09 11.63
CA ILE A 63 1.65 13.64 11.10
C ILE A 63 1.68 12.11 11.20
N GLU A 64 1.64 11.46 10.05
CA GLU A 64 1.53 10.01 9.93
C GLU A 64 2.88 9.37 9.60
N GLY A 65 3.04 8.09 9.92
CA GLY A 65 4.22 7.32 9.57
C GLY A 65 5.49 7.75 10.32
N CYS A 66 5.37 8.46 11.44
CA CYS A 66 6.50 8.86 12.26
C CYS A 66 6.65 7.96 13.49
N CYS A 67 7.84 7.44 13.70
CA CYS A 67 8.21 6.68 14.89
C CYS A 67 9.72 6.73 15.13
N TRP A 68 10.12 6.37 16.33
CA TRP A 68 11.49 6.07 16.69
C TRP A 68 11.61 4.56 16.84
N ASN A 69 12.57 3.97 16.14
CA ASN A 69 13.00 2.60 16.36
C ASN A 69 14.04 2.62 17.48
N ILE A 70 13.71 2.10 18.64
CA ILE A 70 14.58 2.15 19.83
C ILE A 70 15.71 1.13 19.68
N THR A 71 16.95 1.60 19.77
CA THR A 71 18.15 0.74 19.68
C THR A 71 18.77 0.50 21.05
N ARG A 72 18.78 1.51 21.91
CA ARG A 72 19.43 1.43 23.22
C ARG A 72 18.71 2.30 24.23
N VAL A 73 18.62 1.81 25.45
CA VAL A 73 17.98 2.52 26.56
C VAL A 73 18.88 2.43 27.78
N GLN A 74 19.04 3.55 28.47
CA GLN A 74 19.67 3.65 29.78
C GLN A 74 18.67 4.32 30.72
N THR A 75 17.83 3.50 31.35
CA THR A 75 16.90 3.94 32.38
C THR A 75 17.64 4.17 33.71
N LYS A 76 17.12 5.10 34.50
CA LYS A 76 17.52 5.38 35.88
C LYS A 76 16.26 5.56 36.71
N LEU A 77 16.39 5.40 38.02
CA LEU A 77 15.33 5.77 38.98
C LEU A 77 14.01 5.07 38.63
N ASP A 78 14.06 3.73 38.64
CA ASP A 78 12.94 2.82 38.39
C ASP A 78 12.24 3.01 37.03
N GLY A 79 12.98 3.41 36.01
CA GLY A 79 12.44 3.59 34.66
C GLY A 79 11.66 4.89 34.46
N THR A 80 11.73 5.83 35.40
CA THR A 80 11.06 7.14 35.25
C THR A 80 11.88 8.14 34.44
N ARG A 81 13.21 8.00 34.46
CA ARG A 81 14.15 8.90 33.80
C ARG A 81 15.22 8.11 33.07
N GLY A 82 15.96 8.76 32.19
CA GLY A 82 17.07 8.10 31.51
C GLY A 82 17.56 8.81 30.27
N LYS A 83 18.24 8.03 29.43
CA LYS A 83 18.61 8.38 28.07
C LYS A 83 18.17 7.22 27.17
N ALA A 84 17.66 7.55 25.99
CA ALA A 84 17.28 6.57 24.99
C ALA A 84 17.88 7.00 23.65
N TRP A 85 18.24 6.01 22.84
CA TRP A 85 18.76 6.16 21.50
C TRP A 85 17.90 5.35 20.54
N GLY A 86 17.81 5.84 19.31
CA GLY A 86 17.07 5.16 18.28
C GLY A 86 17.24 5.81 16.92
N MET A 87 16.65 5.18 15.92
CA MET A 87 16.61 5.69 14.54
C MET A 87 15.26 6.35 14.29
N LEU A 88 15.28 7.58 13.79
CA LEU A 88 14.07 8.31 13.45
C LEU A 88 13.53 7.84 12.10
N VAL A 89 12.29 7.37 12.12
CA VAL A 89 11.46 7.22 10.92
C VAL A 89 10.53 8.42 10.86
N TRP A 90 10.61 9.18 9.77
CA TRP A 90 9.76 10.34 9.51
C TRP A 90 8.93 10.11 8.27
N ARG A 91 7.59 10.10 8.41
CA ARG A 91 6.64 9.88 7.31
C ARG A 91 6.98 8.64 6.46
N GLY A 92 7.35 7.56 7.14
CA GLY A 92 7.70 6.28 6.52
C GLY A 92 9.12 6.21 5.94
N LYS A 93 9.92 7.28 6.02
CA LYS A 93 11.32 7.29 5.58
C LYS A 93 12.25 7.28 6.78
N GLU A 94 13.26 6.42 6.76
CA GLU A 94 14.34 6.46 7.74
C GLU A 94 15.18 7.72 7.47
N VAL A 95 15.21 8.64 8.44
CA VAL A 95 15.91 9.92 8.32
C VAL A 95 17.30 9.84 8.93
N SER A 96 17.44 9.02 9.97
CA SER A 96 18.68 8.93 10.73
C SER A 96 19.50 7.75 10.24
N GLU A 97 20.71 8.02 9.77
CA GLU A 97 21.66 6.98 9.32
C GLU A 97 22.30 6.21 10.48
N ARG A 98 22.33 6.82 11.67
CA ARG A 98 22.96 6.26 12.88
C ARG A 98 21.99 6.36 14.05
N GLU A 99 22.26 5.62 15.13
CA GLU A 99 21.45 5.81 16.33
C GLU A 99 21.62 7.24 16.90
N GLU A 100 20.51 7.94 17.09
CA GLU A 100 20.48 9.29 17.64
C GLU A 100 19.85 9.29 19.03
N GLN A 101 20.32 10.18 19.90
CA GLN A 101 19.72 10.34 21.22
C GLN A 101 18.34 11.00 21.10
N ILE A 102 17.33 10.32 21.65
CA ILE A 102 15.95 10.79 21.63
C ILE A 102 15.77 11.94 22.63
N ARG A 103 15.49 13.13 22.09
CA ARG A 103 15.26 14.33 22.89
C ARG A 103 13.79 14.45 23.33
N GLY A 104 13.58 15.10 24.48
CA GLY A 104 12.23 15.37 25.00
C GLY A 104 11.51 14.15 25.57
N GLY A 105 12.25 13.11 25.97
CA GLY A 105 11.66 11.89 26.56
C GLY A 105 10.77 12.16 27.77
N LEU A 106 11.14 13.12 28.63
CA LEU A 106 10.33 13.54 29.78
C LEU A 106 9.26 14.58 29.46
N LYS A 107 9.40 15.29 28.33
CA LYS A 107 8.56 16.45 28.00
C LYS A 107 7.23 16.02 27.40
N TRP A 108 7.28 15.04 26.50
CA TRP A 108 6.14 14.64 25.70
C TRP A 108 5.57 13.32 26.19
N LYS A 109 4.31 13.09 25.83
CA LYS A 109 3.72 11.77 25.97
C LYS A 109 4.06 10.91 24.75
N TRP A 110 4.38 9.66 25.04
CA TRP A 110 4.84 8.65 24.10
C TRP A 110 3.94 7.43 24.17
N ALA A 111 3.74 6.80 23.01
CA ALA A 111 2.97 5.57 22.88
C ALA A 111 3.73 4.59 21.96
N PRO A 112 3.54 3.27 22.18
CA PRO A 112 4.11 2.25 21.30
C PRO A 112 3.42 2.24 19.93
N GLY A 113 4.18 1.96 18.87
CA GLY A 113 3.70 1.87 17.49
C GLY A 113 4.21 2.99 16.59
N VAL A 114 3.35 3.41 15.66
CA VAL A 114 3.63 4.44 14.64
C VAL A 114 2.52 5.48 14.68
N SER A 115 2.84 6.74 14.39
CA SER A 115 1.81 7.78 14.35
C SER A 115 0.83 7.56 13.18
N THR A 116 -0.46 7.48 13.50
CA THR A 116 -1.55 7.26 12.52
C THR A 116 -2.20 8.56 12.04
N GLY A 117 -1.97 9.68 12.74
CA GLY A 117 -2.68 10.96 12.48
C GLY A 117 -4.12 10.93 13.00
N ASP A 118 -4.53 11.97 13.74
CA ASP A 118 -5.86 12.04 14.38
C ASP A 118 -7.00 12.37 13.39
N LYS A 119 -6.66 12.70 12.13
CA LYS A 119 -7.62 13.16 11.12
C LYS A 119 -8.03 12.11 10.09
N LEU A 120 -7.55 10.88 10.21
CA LEU A 120 -8.08 9.78 9.41
C LEU A 120 -8.85 8.86 10.34
N LYS A 121 -10.17 8.76 10.14
CA LYS A 121 -10.93 7.55 10.52
C LYS A 121 -10.04 6.38 10.12
N LEU A 122 -9.81 5.42 11.03
CA LEU A 122 -9.09 4.17 10.76
C LEU A 122 -9.36 3.76 9.30
N VAL A 123 -8.46 4.16 8.40
CA VAL A 123 -8.45 3.61 7.07
C VAL A 123 -8.02 2.19 7.39
N GLN A 124 -8.92 1.26 7.09
CA GLN A 124 -8.64 -0.16 7.14
C GLN A 124 -7.22 -0.38 6.63
N PRO A 125 -6.46 -1.32 7.22
CA PRO A 125 -5.05 -1.54 6.89
C PRO A 125 -4.88 -1.37 5.39
N VAL A 126 -4.02 -0.42 5.01
CA VAL A 126 -3.73 -0.11 3.60
C VAL A 126 -3.66 -1.47 2.89
N PRO A 127 -4.54 -1.75 1.91
CA PRO A 127 -4.52 -3.04 1.27
C PRO A 127 -3.09 -3.26 0.82
N SER A 128 -2.54 -4.41 1.23
CA SER A 128 -1.17 -4.86 0.99
C SER A 128 -0.64 -4.35 -0.36
N PRO A 129 0.67 -4.09 -0.52
CA PRO A 129 1.27 -3.56 -1.76
C PRO A 129 0.78 -4.22 -3.08
N LEU A 130 0.28 -5.46 -3.00
CA LEU A 130 -0.45 -6.20 -4.03
C LEU A 130 -1.75 -5.55 -4.56
N GLY A 131 -2.29 -4.51 -3.92
CA GLY A 131 -3.52 -3.82 -4.34
C GLY A 131 -3.27 -2.71 -5.36
N TYR A 132 -2.10 -2.06 -5.30
CA TYR A 132 -1.74 -0.96 -6.22
C TYR A 132 -1.43 -1.49 -7.64
N ASP A 133 -0.94 -2.72 -7.73
CA ASP A 133 -0.69 -3.39 -9.01
C ASP A 133 -1.98 -3.78 -9.74
N LYS A 134 -3.04 -4.19 -9.04
CA LYS A 134 -4.30 -4.60 -9.68
C LYS A 134 -4.99 -3.45 -10.42
N ALA A 135 -4.99 -2.24 -9.87
CA ALA A 135 -5.59 -1.09 -10.54
C ALA A 135 -4.80 -0.68 -11.79
N LYS A 136 -3.47 -0.76 -11.71
CA LYS A 136 -2.58 -0.48 -12.84
C LYS A 136 -2.66 -1.58 -13.91
N GLN A 137 -2.77 -2.85 -13.51
CA GLN A 137 -3.04 -3.99 -14.38
C GLN A 137 -4.39 -3.85 -15.08
N MET A 138 -5.45 -3.48 -14.36
CA MET A 138 -6.77 -3.27 -14.95
C MET A 138 -6.78 -2.12 -15.98
N GLN A 139 -6.00 -1.06 -15.77
CA GLN A 139 -5.86 0.02 -16.75
C GLN A 139 -5.06 -0.41 -17.99
N LEU A 140 -4.01 -1.20 -17.79
CA LEU A 140 -3.22 -1.76 -18.89
C LEU A 140 -4.03 -2.78 -19.71
N GLU A 141 -4.79 -3.65 -19.05
CA GLU A 141 -5.71 -4.61 -19.69
C GLU A 141 -6.80 -3.88 -20.46
N ARG A 142 -7.43 -2.86 -19.88
CA ARG A 142 -8.46 -2.05 -20.57
C ARG A 142 -7.89 -1.35 -21.81
N ARG A 143 -6.65 -0.83 -21.73
CA ARG A 143 -5.95 -0.23 -22.87
C ARG A 143 -5.60 -1.27 -23.94
N ALA A 144 -5.16 -2.46 -23.53
CA ALA A 144 -4.87 -3.57 -24.44
C ALA A 144 -6.14 -4.09 -25.15
N GLU A 145 -7.27 -4.18 -24.44
CA GLU A 145 -8.56 -4.54 -25.02
C GLU A 145 -9.04 -3.49 -26.05
N GLU A 146 -8.87 -2.21 -25.75
CA GLU A 146 -9.19 -1.13 -26.71
C GLU A 146 -8.31 -1.18 -27.96
N GLU A 147 -7.00 -1.45 -27.79
CA GLU A 147 -6.08 -1.63 -28.91
C GLU A 147 -6.42 -2.86 -29.74
N ALA A 148 -6.81 -3.98 -29.12
CA ALA A 148 -7.26 -5.18 -29.81
C ALA A 148 -8.55 -4.93 -30.60
N LYS A 149 -9.53 -4.22 -30.01
CA LYS A 149 -10.76 -3.82 -30.71
C LYS A 149 -10.47 -2.91 -31.90
N ARG A 150 -9.53 -1.96 -31.76
CA ARG A 150 -9.10 -1.10 -32.87
C ARG A 150 -8.43 -1.88 -33.99
N ARG A 151 -7.58 -2.88 -33.67
CA ARG A 151 -6.95 -3.75 -34.67
C ARG A 151 -7.97 -4.59 -35.42
N GLN A 152 -8.91 -5.22 -34.72
CA GLN A 152 -10.00 -5.98 -35.35
C GLN A 152 -10.87 -5.11 -36.26
N LEU A 153 -11.15 -3.87 -35.84
CA LEU A 153 -11.91 -2.93 -36.67
C LEU A 153 -11.11 -2.51 -37.92
N ALA A 154 -9.80 -2.28 -37.78
CA ALA A 154 -8.92 -1.96 -38.90
C ALA A 154 -8.82 -3.10 -39.90
N GLU A 155 -8.71 -4.34 -39.42
CA GLU A 155 -8.71 -5.56 -40.24
C GLU A 155 -10.03 -5.71 -41.02
N LYS A 156 -11.19 -5.59 -40.35
CA LYS A 156 -12.49 -5.59 -41.01
C LYS A 156 -12.64 -4.49 -42.06
N ASN A 157 -12.07 -3.31 -41.81
CA ASN A 157 -12.08 -2.22 -42.78
C ASN A 157 -11.17 -2.51 -43.98
N GLN A 158 -10.01 -3.13 -43.77
CA GLN A 158 -9.14 -3.59 -44.86
C GLN A 158 -9.82 -4.68 -45.70
N GLU A 159 -10.47 -5.66 -45.08
CA GLU A 159 -11.25 -6.68 -45.79
C GLU A 159 -12.35 -6.04 -46.66
N ARG A 160 -13.11 -5.10 -46.10
CA ARG A 160 -14.12 -4.35 -46.86
C ARG A 160 -13.52 -3.61 -48.06
N LEU A 161 -12.36 -2.98 -47.90
CA LEU A 161 -11.66 -2.30 -48.99
C LEU A 161 -11.22 -3.28 -50.08
N THR A 162 -10.63 -4.43 -49.70
CA THR A 162 -10.20 -5.43 -50.67
C THR A 162 -11.38 -6.07 -51.41
N LEU A 163 -12.50 -6.30 -50.73
CA LEU A 163 -13.74 -6.78 -51.36
C LEU A 163 -14.28 -5.77 -52.37
N ARG A 164 -14.26 -4.48 -52.01
CA ARG A 164 -14.66 -3.40 -52.92
C ARG A 164 -13.75 -3.34 -54.15
N GLN A 165 -12.42 -3.41 -53.97
CA GLN A 165 -11.47 -3.44 -55.08
C GLN A 165 -11.68 -4.65 -55.99
N LYS A 166 -11.93 -5.84 -55.43
CA LYS A 166 -12.26 -7.04 -56.22
C LYS A 166 -13.56 -6.88 -57.00
N PHE A 167 -14.55 -6.22 -56.44
CA PHE A 167 -15.79 -5.93 -57.14
C PHE A 167 -15.57 -4.94 -58.29
N GLU A 168 -14.81 -3.87 -58.05
CA GLU A 168 -14.44 -2.88 -59.07
C GLU A 168 -13.64 -3.53 -60.21
N GLN A 169 -12.66 -4.40 -59.91
CA GLN A 169 -11.93 -5.16 -60.93
C GLN A 169 -12.83 -6.05 -61.78
N ARG A 170 -13.78 -6.77 -61.15
CA ARG A 170 -14.74 -7.60 -61.91
C ARG A 170 -15.61 -6.77 -62.85
N GLN A 171 -16.02 -5.57 -62.43
CA GLN A 171 -16.79 -4.66 -63.29
C GLN A 171 -15.95 -4.24 -64.51
N ILE A 172 -14.70 -3.83 -64.30
CA ILE A 172 -13.77 -3.47 -65.38
C ILE A 172 -13.56 -4.66 -66.33
N GLU A 173 -13.32 -5.87 -65.82
CA GLU A 173 -13.18 -7.07 -66.65
C GLU A 173 -14.43 -7.36 -67.48
N THR A 174 -15.62 -7.17 -66.91
CA THR A 174 -16.87 -7.35 -67.65
C THR A 174 -17.05 -6.30 -68.74
N GLU A 175 -16.70 -5.04 -68.46
CA GLU A 175 -16.73 -3.96 -69.45
C GLU A 175 -15.70 -4.17 -70.56
N GLU A 176 -14.49 -4.61 -70.23
CA GLU A 176 -13.45 -4.97 -71.20
C GLU A 176 -13.88 -6.13 -72.10
N LYS A 177 -14.50 -7.18 -71.52
CA LYS A 177 -15.07 -8.29 -72.30
C LYS A 177 -16.16 -7.81 -73.26
N TRP A 178 -17.09 -6.98 -72.78
CA TRP A 178 -18.13 -6.39 -73.64
C TRP A 178 -17.54 -5.50 -74.74
N ASN A 179 -16.56 -4.66 -74.41
CA ASN A 179 -15.86 -3.82 -75.37
C ASN A 179 -15.08 -4.65 -76.41
N SER A 180 -14.49 -5.78 -76.01
CA SER A 180 -13.83 -6.71 -76.92
C SER A 180 -14.83 -7.35 -77.89
N VAL A 181 -15.99 -7.79 -77.40
CA VAL A 181 -17.06 -8.34 -78.25
C VAL A 181 -17.55 -7.28 -79.24
N LEU A 182 -17.78 -6.05 -78.78
CA LEU A 182 -18.20 -4.94 -79.65
C LEU A 182 -17.16 -4.60 -80.73
N ARG A 183 -15.86 -4.66 -80.40
CA ARG A 183 -14.77 -4.48 -81.38
C ARG A 183 -14.75 -5.62 -82.41
N SER A 184 -14.93 -6.86 -81.97
CA SER A 184 -14.97 -8.03 -82.86
C SER A 184 -16.16 -7.98 -83.84
N VAL A 185 -17.35 -7.58 -83.36
CA VAL A 185 -18.54 -7.44 -84.22
C VAL A 185 -18.33 -6.33 -85.26
N LYS A 186 -17.71 -5.20 -84.88
CA LYS A 186 -17.38 -4.13 -85.82
C LYS A 186 -16.37 -4.55 -86.89
N GLN A 187 -15.43 -5.45 -86.57
CA GLN A 187 -14.46 -5.97 -87.54
C GLN A 187 -15.06 -6.95 -88.55
N GLN A 188 -16.17 -7.63 -88.23
CA GLN A 188 -16.85 -8.55 -89.14
C GLN A 188 -17.87 -7.85 -90.08
N ALA A 189 -18.12 -6.56 -89.88
CA ALA A 189 -19.09 -5.77 -90.65
C ALA A 189 -18.44 -4.89 -91.75
N LEU A 190 -17.14 -5.06 -92.00
CA LEU A 190 -16.36 -4.44 -93.07
C LEU A 190 -15.87 -5.54 -94.02
#